data_AF-A0A946YI71-F1
#
_entry.id   AF-A0A946YI71-F1
#
_cell.length_a   1.000
_cell.length_b   1.000
_cell.length_c   1.000
_cell.angle_alpha   90.00
_cell.angle_beta   90.00
_cell.angle_gamma   90.00
#
_symmetry.space_group_name_H-M   'P 1'
#
loop_
_entity.id
_entity.type
_entity.pdbx_description
1 polymer ?
#
loop_
_entity_poly.entity_id
_entity_poly.type
_entity_poly.pdbx_seq_one_letter_code
_entity_poly.pdbx_strand_id
1 'polypeptide(L)'
;VMGRVARRIWATAMRYKYGANERSQKLKYHIQTSGRSLHAQEMSFNDIRTTLQALIAVYDNCNSLHTNAYDEAITTPTDESVRRAMAIQLVINKEWGLANNENPNQGAFIIEQLTDLVEEAVLKEFERISERGGVLGAMETGYQRGKIQDESMFYEHKKHDGSLPIVGVNTFLSDQSSTEEPEIALARSTEQEKRSQLDRLHDFQSRNQSDCDQALQRLKQAVVNNENVFAELMHAVRYCSLGQITNTFFEVGGQYRRTM
;
A
#
# COMPACT_ATOMS: atom_id res chain seq x y z
N VAL A 1 -6.81 9.17 -2.34
CA VAL A 1 -7.08 9.48 -0.91
C VAL A 1 -7.00 10.97 -0.73
N MET A 2 -7.96 11.61 -0.05
CA MET A 2 -7.90 13.04 0.25
C MET A 2 -7.20 13.25 1.60
N GLY A 3 -5.88 13.46 1.57
CA GLY A 3 -5.03 13.50 2.75
C GLY A 3 -5.38 14.61 3.73
N ARG A 4 -5.90 15.75 3.25
CA ARG A 4 -6.44 16.83 4.10
C ARG A 4 -7.56 16.38 5.04
N VAL A 5 -8.47 15.50 4.59
CA VAL A 5 -9.55 14.96 5.43
C VAL A 5 -8.95 14.06 6.51
N ALA A 6 -8.03 13.16 6.13
CA ALA A 6 -7.34 12.29 7.09
C ALA A 6 -6.62 13.11 8.17
N ARG A 7 -5.92 14.18 7.79
CA ARG A 7 -5.26 15.10 8.75
C ARG A 7 -6.26 15.80 9.67
N ARG A 8 -7.38 16.31 9.14
CA ARG A 8 -8.39 17.04 9.93
C ARG A 8 -9.09 16.14 10.96
N ILE A 9 -9.53 14.96 10.55
CA ILE A 9 -10.12 13.95 11.43
C ILE A 9 -9.13 13.56 12.54
N TRP A 10 -7.89 13.22 12.15
CA TRP A 10 -6.87 12.78 13.10
C TRP A 10 -6.50 13.86 14.12
N ALA A 11 -6.20 15.08 13.66
CA ALA A 11 -5.83 16.19 14.53
C ALA A 11 -6.95 16.50 15.54
N THR A 12 -8.20 16.51 15.08
CA THR A 12 -9.38 16.75 15.92
C THR A 12 -9.54 15.67 16.98
N ALA A 13 -9.49 14.40 16.59
CA ALA A 13 -9.61 13.28 17.52
C ALA A 13 -8.46 13.27 18.55
N MET A 14 -7.21 13.43 18.09
CA MET A 14 -6.04 13.44 18.97
C MET A 14 -6.08 14.60 19.97
N ARG A 15 -6.56 15.77 19.54
CA ARG A 15 -6.69 16.94 20.41
C ARG A 15 -7.81 16.80 21.43
N TYR A 16 -9.04 16.52 20.98
CA TYR A 16 -10.22 16.64 21.84
C TYR A 16 -10.63 15.33 22.51
N LYS A 17 -10.43 14.18 21.86
CA LYS A 17 -10.76 12.87 22.45
C LYS A 17 -9.61 12.31 23.29
N TYR A 18 -8.38 12.44 22.81
CA TYR A 18 -7.20 11.84 23.46
C TYR A 18 -6.31 12.82 24.23
N GLY A 19 -6.58 14.13 24.18
CA GLY A 19 -5.81 15.15 24.92
C GLY A 19 -4.32 15.20 24.56
N ALA A 20 -3.96 14.78 23.34
CA ALA A 20 -2.58 14.60 22.94
C ALA A 20 -1.89 15.92 22.57
N ASN A 21 -0.56 15.93 22.69
CA ASN A 21 0.26 17.08 22.33
C ASN A 21 0.23 17.39 20.82
N GLU A 22 0.77 18.56 20.45
CA GLU A 22 0.79 19.05 19.07
C GLU A 22 1.47 18.08 18.09
N ARG A 23 2.55 17.41 18.50
CA ARG A 23 3.26 16.46 17.63
C ARG A 23 2.39 15.24 17.31
N SER A 24 1.61 14.74 18.27
CA SER A 24 0.70 13.61 18.07
C SER A 24 -0.49 13.94 17.17
N GLN A 25 -0.86 15.22 17.04
CA GLN A 25 -1.95 15.67 16.17
C GLN A 25 -1.55 15.72 14.68
N LYS A 26 -0.25 15.69 14.36
CA LYS A 26 0.26 15.80 12.99
C LYS A 26 0.33 14.43 12.31
N LEU A 27 -0.77 14.03 11.66
CA LEU A 27 -0.79 12.81 10.84
C LEU A 27 0.15 12.98 9.64
N LYS A 28 1.13 12.08 9.54
CA LYS A 28 2.01 11.94 8.38
C LYS A 28 1.60 10.73 7.57
N TYR A 29 1.65 10.85 6.25
CA TYR A 29 1.23 9.75 5.37
C TYR A 29 2.09 9.68 4.10
N HIS A 30 2.14 8.46 3.56
CA HIS A 30 2.67 8.16 2.24
C HIS A 30 1.51 7.97 1.25
N ILE A 31 1.65 8.49 0.03
CA ILE A 31 0.74 8.20 -1.08
C ILE A 31 1.50 7.38 -2.11
N GLN A 32 0.87 6.33 -2.61
CA GLN A 32 1.26 5.64 -3.83
C GLN A 32 0.16 5.83 -4.87
N THR A 33 0.53 6.06 -6.13
CA THR A 33 -0.44 6.06 -7.24
C THR A 33 -1.11 4.69 -7.38
N SER A 34 -2.33 4.64 -7.91
CA SER A 34 -3.12 3.42 -7.95
C SER A 34 -2.62 2.45 -9.02
N GLY A 35 -2.06 1.31 -8.62
CA GLY A 35 -1.69 0.23 -9.56
C GLY A 35 -2.90 -0.33 -10.33
N ARG A 36 -4.08 -0.37 -9.69
CA ARG A 36 -5.32 -0.84 -10.32
C ARG A 36 -5.83 0.08 -11.44
N SER A 37 -5.41 1.35 -11.44
CA SER A 37 -5.76 2.30 -12.50
C SER A 37 -4.89 2.16 -13.76
N LEU A 38 -3.83 1.35 -13.68
CA LEU A 38 -2.91 1.13 -14.79
C LEU A 38 -3.31 -0.16 -15.52
N HIS A 39 -3.17 -0.14 -16.84
CA HIS A 39 -3.69 -1.21 -17.71
C HIS A 39 -2.61 -1.78 -18.60
N ALA A 40 -2.75 -3.07 -18.93
CA ALA A 40 -1.84 -3.76 -19.84
C ALA A 40 -2.05 -3.32 -21.30
N GLN A 41 -3.27 -2.93 -21.67
CA GLN A 41 -3.56 -2.27 -22.93
C GLN A 41 -3.08 -0.83 -22.91
N GLU A 42 -2.49 -0.38 -24.02
CA GLU A 42 -2.05 1.02 -24.20
C GLU A 42 -1.25 1.54 -23.00
N MET A 43 -0.23 0.77 -22.58
CA MET A 43 0.52 1.06 -21.35
C MET A 43 1.14 2.46 -21.34
N SER A 44 1.44 3.04 -22.49
CA SER A 44 1.93 4.42 -22.60
C SER A 44 0.97 5.44 -21.96
N PHE A 45 -0.34 5.15 -21.91
CA PHE A 45 -1.34 6.00 -21.27
C PHE A 45 -1.23 5.97 -19.73
N ASN A 46 -0.54 4.97 -19.15
CA ASN A 46 -0.36 4.86 -17.71
C ASN A 46 0.47 6.01 -17.14
N ASP A 47 1.47 6.53 -17.86
CA ASP A 47 2.23 7.71 -17.41
C ASP A 47 1.33 8.95 -17.24
N ILE A 48 0.32 9.10 -18.10
CA ILE A 48 -0.65 10.20 -18.01
C ILE A 48 -1.47 10.06 -16.73
N ARG A 49 -1.97 8.85 -16.46
CA ARG A 49 -2.75 8.55 -15.24
C ARG A 49 -1.92 8.79 -13.98
N THR A 50 -0.69 8.26 -13.95
CA THR A 50 0.26 8.42 -12.85
C THR A 50 0.61 9.89 -12.63
N THR A 51 0.79 10.68 -13.70
CA THR A 51 1.08 12.11 -13.60
C THR A 51 -0.04 12.88 -12.90
N LEU A 52 -1.30 12.66 -13.29
CA LEU A 52 -2.44 13.32 -12.67
C LEU A 52 -2.61 12.94 -11.18
N GLN A 53 -2.37 11.68 -10.85
CA GLN A 53 -2.43 11.18 -9.47
C GLN A 53 -1.31 11.74 -8.61
N ALA A 54 -0.09 11.81 -9.15
CA ALA A 54 1.06 12.42 -8.50
C ALA A 54 0.82 13.92 -8.24
N LEU A 55 0.25 14.63 -9.22
CA LEU A 55 -0.03 16.06 -9.11
C LEU A 55 -0.95 16.37 -7.93
N ILE A 56 -2.08 15.66 -7.81
CA ILE A 56 -3.00 15.88 -6.68
C ILE A 56 -2.41 15.46 -5.33
N ALA A 57 -1.49 14.48 -5.32
CA ALA A 57 -0.77 14.09 -4.11
C ALA A 57 0.17 15.19 -3.62
N VAL A 58 0.87 15.86 -4.55
CA VAL A 58 1.73 17.02 -4.25
C VAL A 58 0.89 18.22 -3.82
N TYR A 59 -0.19 18.55 -4.54
CA TYR A 59 -1.06 19.67 -4.18
C TYR A 59 -1.72 19.54 -2.82
N ASP A 60 -2.03 18.31 -2.41
CA ASP A 60 -2.55 18.04 -1.06
C ASP A 60 -1.44 17.80 -0.03
N ASN A 61 -0.20 18.20 -0.34
CA ASN A 61 0.95 18.24 0.56
C ASN A 61 1.20 16.90 1.27
N CYS A 62 1.35 15.81 0.50
CA CYS A 62 1.75 14.51 1.03
C CYS A 62 3.18 14.55 1.61
N ASN A 63 3.48 13.68 2.58
CA ASN A 63 4.83 13.65 3.18
C ASN A 63 5.81 12.78 2.40
N SER A 64 5.29 11.85 1.60
CA SER A 64 6.08 10.92 0.79
C SER A 64 5.19 10.41 -0.36
N LEU A 65 5.78 10.27 -1.55
CA LEU A 65 5.08 9.88 -2.77
C LEU A 65 5.82 8.76 -3.50
N HIS A 66 5.09 7.71 -3.87
CA HIS A 66 5.52 6.72 -4.85
C HIS A 66 4.68 6.86 -6.13
N THR A 67 5.37 6.91 -7.26
CA THR A 67 4.79 6.93 -8.61
C THR A 67 5.07 5.59 -9.25
N ASN A 68 4.01 4.90 -9.67
CA ASN A 68 4.12 3.61 -10.35
C ASN A 68 4.69 3.80 -11.76
N ALA A 69 5.31 2.75 -12.28
CA ALA A 69 5.78 2.75 -13.66
C ALA A 69 4.66 2.46 -14.65
N TYR A 70 4.88 2.78 -15.92
CA TYR A 70 3.86 2.59 -16.97
C TYR A 70 3.58 1.11 -17.25
N ASP A 71 4.53 0.21 -16.96
CA ASP A 71 4.49 -1.23 -17.16
C ASP A 71 4.01 -2.03 -15.92
N GLU A 72 3.55 -1.32 -14.86
CA GLU A 72 3.07 -1.88 -13.58
C GLU A 72 2.04 -3.01 -13.74
N ALA A 73 1.23 -2.96 -14.80
CA ALA A 73 0.21 -3.97 -15.06
C ALA A 73 0.78 -5.34 -15.48
N ILE A 74 2.07 -5.41 -15.82
CA ILE A 74 2.70 -6.59 -16.43
C ILE A 74 3.90 -7.10 -15.60
N THR A 75 4.79 -6.22 -15.17
CA THR A 75 6.03 -6.64 -14.51
C THR A 75 6.51 -5.64 -13.45
N THR A 76 7.48 -6.07 -12.64
CA THR A 76 8.22 -5.16 -11.76
C THR A 76 9.06 -4.23 -12.64
N PRO A 77 9.10 -2.93 -12.35
CA PRO A 77 9.61 -1.95 -13.31
C PRO A 77 11.09 -2.15 -13.65
N THR A 78 11.41 -2.00 -14.93
CA THR A 78 12.80 -1.94 -15.42
C THR A 78 13.48 -0.62 -15.05
N ASP A 79 14.81 -0.53 -15.17
CA ASP A 79 15.54 0.73 -14.90
C ASP A 79 15.01 1.92 -15.74
N GLU A 80 14.62 1.66 -16.99
CA GLU A 80 14.02 2.67 -17.86
C GLU A 80 12.65 3.13 -17.35
N SER A 81 11.82 2.17 -16.93
CA SER A 81 10.45 2.42 -16.49
C SER A 81 10.43 3.09 -15.11
N VAL A 82 11.35 2.72 -14.21
CA VAL A 82 11.60 3.44 -12.94
C VAL A 82 12.03 4.89 -13.21
N ARG A 83 12.92 5.13 -14.18
CA ARG A 83 13.36 6.49 -14.51
C ARG A 83 12.21 7.37 -15.00
N ARG A 84 11.29 6.83 -15.81
CA ARG A 84 10.06 7.55 -16.23
C ARG A 84 9.16 7.87 -15.04
N ALA A 85 8.92 6.89 -14.19
CA ALA A 85 8.12 7.09 -12.98
C ALA A 85 8.71 8.18 -12.07
N MET A 86 10.04 8.16 -11.84
CA MET A 86 10.73 9.20 -11.06
C MET A 86 10.66 10.57 -11.74
N ALA A 87 10.78 10.62 -13.07
CA ALA A 87 10.72 11.88 -13.83
C ALA A 87 9.38 12.61 -13.63
N ILE A 88 8.26 11.90 -13.45
CA ILE A 88 6.96 12.50 -13.13
C ILE A 88 7.06 13.40 -11.89
N GLN A 89 7.62 12.89 -10.79
CA GLN A 89 7.79 13.68 -9.57
C GLN A 89 8.76 14.84 -9.76
N LEU A 90 9.85 14.64 -10.51
CA LEU A 90 10.84 15.68 -10.78
C LEU A 90 10.24 16.83 -11.60
N VAL A 91 9.48 16.53 -12.66
CA VAL A 91 8.83 17.52 -13.51
C VAL A 91 7.79 18.31 -12.70
N ILE A 92 6.95 17.63 -11.92
CA ILE A 92 5.98 18.32 -11.05
C ILE A 92 6.68 19.23 -10.04
N ASN A 93 7.74 18.76 -9.38
CA ASN A 93 8.38 19.52 -8.31
C ASN A 93 9.34 20.62 -8.81
N LYS A 94 9.89 20.51 -10.02
CA LYS A 94 10.93 21.42 -10.53
C LYS A 94 10.52 22.29 -11.72
N GLU A 95 9.56 21.83 -12.52
CA GLU A 95 9.18 22.52 -13.77
C GLU A 95 7.75 23.05 -13.74
N TRP A 96 6.84 22.34 -13.07
CA TRP A 96 5.43 22.72 -13.02
C TRP A 96 5.21 23.95 -12.11
N GLY A 97 4.95 25.10 -12.73
CA GLY A 97 4.96 26.41 -12.07
C GLY A 97 4.03 26.55 -10.86
N LEU A 98 2.84 25.91 -10.88
CA LEU A 98 1.88 26.01 -9.77
C LEU A 98 2.35 25.24 -8.52
N ALA A 99 3.30 24.30 -8.64
CA ALA A 99 3.90 23.62 -7.49
C ALA A 99 4.81 24.53 -6.63
N ASN A 100 5.17 25.73 -7.11
CA ASN A 100 5.82 26.74 -6.26
C ASN A 100 4.89 27.29 -5.16
N ASN A 101 3.56 27.15 -5.34
CA ASN A 101 2.59 27.40 -4.30
C ASN A 101 2.36 26.07 -3.54
N GLU A 102 2.61 26.07 -2.22
CA GLU A 102 2.49 24.87 -1.37
C GLU A 102 1.08 24.63 -0.81
N ASN A 103 0.15 25.55 -1.02
CA ASN A 103 -1.25 25.44 -0.61
C ASN A 103 -2.26 25.79 -1.72
N PRO A 104 -2.08 25.33 -2.97
CA PRO A 104 -2.91 25.74 -4.12
C PRO A 104 -4.36 25.27 -4.00
N ASN A 105 -4.61 24.27 -3.15
CA ASN A 105 -5.93 23.72 -2.87
C ASN A 105 -6.76 24.59 -1.89
N GLN A 106 -6.15 25.51 -1.13
CA GLN A 106 -6.89 26.32 -0.15
C GLN A 106 -7.73 27.41 -0.83
N GLY A 107 -8.98 27.58 -0.39
CA GLY A 107 -9.92 28.56 -0.93
C GLY A 107 -10.68 28.12 -2.18
N ALA A 108 -10.34 26.97 -2.77
CA ALA A 108 -11.08 26.43 -3.91
C ALA A 108 -12.43 25.85 -3.43
N PHE A 109 -13.55 26.44 -3.86
CA PHE A 109 -14.90 26.05 -3.44
C PHE A 109 -15.17 24.54 -3.57
N ILE A 110 -14.76 23.95 -4.70
CA ILE A 110 -14.93 22.51 -4.93
C ILE A 110 -14.11 21.66 -3.95
N ILE A 111 -12.90 22.08 -3.60
CA ILE A 111 -12.04 21.35 -2.68
C ILE A 111 -12.59 21.43 -1.25
N GLU A 112 -13.08 22.59 -0.84
CA GLU A 112 -13.72 22.77 0.47
C GLU A 112 -14.97 21.90 0.59
N GLN A 113 -15.87 21.97 -0.40
CA GLN A 113 -17.07 21.15 -0.43
C GLN A 113 -16.75 19.64 -0.42
N LEU A 114 -15.81 19.18 -1.24
CA LEU A 114 -15.38 17.78 -1.25
C LEU A 114 -14.73 17.38 0.08
N THR A 115 -14.04 18.30 0.77
CA THR A 115 -13.46 18.04 2.09
C THR A 115 -14.54 17.72 3.11
N ASP A 116 -15.60 18.52 3.16
CA ASP A 116 -16.67 18.31 4.12
C ASP A 116 -17.51 17.06 3.78
N LEU A 117 -17.81 16.84 2.50
CA LEU A 117 -18.55 15.64 2.06
C LEU A 117 -17.81 14.34 2.37
N VAL A 118 -16.50 14.29 2.10
CA VAL A 118 -15.69 13.09 2.35
C VAL A 118 -15.49 12.89 3.86
N GLU A 119 -15.27 13.96 4.63
CA GLU A 119 -15.15 13.85 6.09
C GLU A 119 -16.42 13.24 6.71
N GLU A 120 -17.58 13.79 6.38
CA GLU A 120 -18.86 13.29 6.88
C GLU A 120 -19.12 11.84 6.46
N ALA A 121 -18.81 11.47 5.22
CA ALA A 121 -18.95 10.10 4.74
C ALA A 121 -18.05 9.11 5.52
N VAL A 122 -16.83 9.53 5.89
CA VAL A 122 -15.92 8.73 6.72
C VAL A 122 -16.46 8.57 8.14
N LEU A 123 -16.99 9.65 8.74
CA LEU A 123 -17.56 9.59 10.09
C LEU A 123 -18.75 8.64 10.17
N LYS A 124 -19.64 8.65 9.16
CA LYS A 124 -20.72 7.65 9.05
C LYS A 124 -20.21 6.22 8.92
N GLU A 125 -19.09 6.02 8.24
CA GLU A 125 -18.47 4.70 8.17
C GLU A 125 -17.90 4.27 9.53
N PHE A 126 -17.36 5.20 10.32
CA PHE A 126 -16.93 4.90 11.70
C PHE A 126 -18.10 4.48 12.58
N GLU A 127 -19.27 5.13 12.46
CA GLU A 127 -20.49 4.73 13.18
C GLU A 127 -20.90 3.31 12.81
N ARG A 128 -20.98 3.00 11.51
CA ARG A 128 -21.30 1.63 11.02
C ARG A 128 -20.35 0.57 11.57
N ILE A 129 -19.06 0.87 11.67
CA ILE A 129 -18.07 -0.04 12.25
C ILE A 129 -18.26 -0.13 13.78
N SER A 130 -18.53 0.99 14.46
CA SER A 130 -18.73 1.03 15.90
C SER A 130 -19.94 0.20 16.33
N GLU A 131 -21.06 0.28 15.60
CA GLU A 131 -22.27 -0.52 15.83
C GLU A 131 -22.05 -2.04 15.72
N ARG A 132 -20.97 -2.45 15.05
CA ARG A 132 -20.57 -3.86 14.86
C ARG A 132 -19.53 -4.32 15.89
N GLY A 133 -19.40 -3.62 17.03
CA GLY A 133 -18.40 -3.95 18.04
C GLY A 133 -17.00 -3.43 17.70
N GLY A 134 -16.94 -2.33 16.94
CA GLY A 134 -15.68 -1.74 16.48
C GLY A 134 -15.01 -2.55 15.38
N VAL A 135 -13.73 -2.25 15.12
CA VAL A 135 -13.00 -2.86 14.01
C VAL A 135 -12.90 -4.38 14.14
N LEU A 136 -12.63 -4.89 15.34
CA LEU A 136 -12.50 -6.34 15.58
C LEU A 136 -13.82 -7.07 15.39
N GLY A 137 -14.93 -6.57 15.96
CA GLY A 137 -16.24 -7.19 15.75
C GLY A 137 -16.70 -7.13 14.29
N ALA A 138 -16.44 -6.02 13.59
CA ALA A 138 -16.71 -5.92 12.16
C ALA A 138 -15.87 -6.92 11.32
N MET A 139 -14.62 -7.18 11.73
CA MET A 139 -13.77 -8.19 11.09
C MET A 139 -14.27 -9.62 11.32
N GLU A 140 -14.83 -9.92 12.50
CA GLU A 140 -15.43 -11.24 12.80
C GLU A 140 -16.62 -11.54 11.88
N THR A 141 -17.44 -10.53 11.54
CA THR A 141 -18.55 -10.67 10.59
C THR A 141 -18.13 -10.50 9.13
N GLY A 142 -16.85 -10.30 8.84
CA GLY A 142 -16.35 -10.06 7.49
C GLY A 142 -16.80 -8.75 6.83
N TYR A 143 -17.27 -7.76 7.61
CA TYR A 143 -17.91 -6.54 7.08
C TYR A 143 -17.02 -5.78 6.09
N GLN A 144 -15.78 -5.46 6.48
CA GLN A 144 -14.86 -4.72 5.62
C GLN A 144 -14.52 -5.52 4.36
N ARG A 145 -14.31 -6.85 4.48
CA ARG A 145 -13.98 -7.70 3.34
C ARG A 145 -15.14 -7.76 2.35
N GLY A 146 -16.35 -8.04 2.83
CA GLY A 146 -17.55 -8.11 1.99
C GLY A 146 -17.78 -6.80 1.26
N LYS A 147 -17.73 -5.66 1.98
CA LYS A 147 -17.89 -4.33 1.37
C LYS A 147 -16.84 -4.03 0.30
N ILE A 148 -15.57 -4.38 0.53
CA ILE A 148 -14.50 -4.22 -0.46
C ILE A 148 -14.75 -5.11 -1.69
N GLN A 149 -15.23 -6.34 -1.51
CA GLN A 149 -15.58 -7.24 -2.60
C GLN A 149 -16.76 -6.71 -3.42
N ASP A 150 -17.81 -6.21 -2.76
CA ASP A 150 -18.97 -5.61 -3.42
C ASP A 150 -18.58 -4.38 -4.25
N GLU A 151 -17.80 -3.46 -3.68
CA GLU A 151 -17.29 -2.28 -4.38
C GLU A 151 -16.38 -2.67 -5.56
N SER A 152 -15.58 -3.74 -5.40
CA SER A 152 -14.75 -4.27 -6.47
C SER A 152 -15.59 -4.84 -7.62
N MET A 153 -16.62 -5.61 -7.32
CA MET A 153 -17.53 -6.17 -8.33
C MET A 153 -18.31 -5.07 -9.06
N PHE A 154 -18.76 -4.05 -8.31
CA PHE A 154 -19.42 -2.89 -8.90
C PHE A 154 -18.51 -2.13 -9.87
N TYR A 155 -17.24 -1.91 -9.49
CA TYR A 155 -16.25 -1.29 -10.37
C TYR A 155 -15.99 -2.14 -11.63
N GLU A 156 -15.75 -3.44 -11.49
CA GLU A 156 -15.48 -4.31 -12.66
C GLU A 156 -16.70 -4.40 -13.58
N HIS A 157 -17.92 -4.46 -13.02
CA HIS A 157 -19.14 -4.41 -13.83
C HIS A 157 -19.19 -3.13 -14.68
N LYS A 158 -18.98 -1.97 -14.06
CA LYS A 158 -18.97 -0.68 -14.76
C LYS A 158 -17.86 -0.55 -15.80
N LYS A 159 -16.70 -1.15 -15.53
CA LYS A 159 -15.59 -1.19 -16.47
C LYS A 159 -15.92 -2.07 -17.67
N HIS A 160 -16.52 -3.24 -17.45
CA HIS A 160 -16.86 -4.17 -18.52
C HIS A 160 -18.06 -3.72 -19.35
N ASP A 161 -19.08 -3.13 -18.73
CA ASP A 161 -20.27 -2.63 -19.42
C ASP A 161 -20.05 -1.27 -20.12
N GLY A 162 -18.95 -0.59 -19.82
CA GLY A 162 -18.56 0.69 -20.43
C GLY A 162 -19.18 1.94 -19.77
N SER A 163 -20.01 1.78 -18.74
CA SER A 163 -20.59 2.89 -17.98
C SER A 163 -19.54 3.68 -17.18
N LEU A 164 -18.40 3.06 -16.89
CA LEU A 164 -17.17 3.74 -16.47
C LEU A 164 -16.18 3.76 -17.65
N PRO A 165 -15.95 4.91 -18.30
CA PRO A 165 -15.07 4.99 -19.45
C PRO A 165 -13.60 4.84 -19.04
N ILE A 166 -12.91 3.91 -19.69
CA ILE A 166 -11.48 3.64 -19.55
C ILE A 166 -10.84 3.68 -20.93
N VAL A 167 -10.16 4.79 -21.22
CA VAL A 167 -9.47 5.06 -22.49
C VAL A 167 -8.40 4.00 -22.77
N GLY A 168 -8.45 3.38 -23.95
CA GLY A 168 -7.56 2.29 -24.36
C GLY A 168 -7.98 0.90 -23.84
N VAL A 169 -9.10 0.79 -23.10
CA VAL A 169 -9.60 -0.50 -22.58
C VAL A 169 -11.02 -0.80 -23.03
N ASN A 170 -11.97 0.11 -22.79
CA ASN A 170 -13.38 -0.07 -23.21
C ASN A 170 -13.90 1.05 -24.12
N THR A 171 -13.12 2.12 -24.31
CA THR A 171 -13.39 3.22 -25.22
C THR A 171 -12.07 3.76 -25.77
N PHE A 172 -12.11 4.40 -26.95
CA PHE A 172 -10.90 4.86 -27.67
C PHE A 172 -9.88 3.71 -27.82
N LEU A 173 -10.32 2.64 -28.48
CA LEU A 173 -9.49 1.47 -28.76
C LEU A 173 -8.63 1.73 -29.99
N SER A 174 -7.44 1.13 -30.05
CA SER A 174 -6.59 1.20 -31.24
C SER A 174 -7.22 0.42 -32.40
N ASP A 175 -7.21 1.02 -33.59
CA ASP A 175 -7.61 0.37 -34.85
C ASP A 175 -6.63 -0.73 -35.28
N GLN A 176 -5.41 -0.70 -34.75
CA GLN A 176 -4.45 -1.77 -34.89
C GLN A 176 -4.79 -2.80 -33.83
N SER A 177 -5.48 -3.88 -34.22
CA SER A 177 -5.52 -5.09 -33.40
C SER A 177 -4.07 -5.47 -33.10
N SER A 178 -3.62 -5.27 -31.86
CA SER A 178 -2.23 -5.52 -31.46
C SER A 178 -1.94 -7.03 -31.57
N THR A 179 -1.63 -7.49 -32.78
CA THR A 179 -1.21 -8.87 -33.08
C THR A 179 0.24 -9.12 -32.66
N GLU A 180 0.96 -8.08 -32.25
CA GLU A 180 2.27 -8.19 -31.62
C GLU A 180 2.13 -7.75 -30.16
N GLU A 181 2.14 -8.71 -29.25
CA GLU A 181 2.38 -8.43 -27.84
C GLU A 181 3.78 -7.79 -27.75
N PRO A 182 3.93 -6.59 -27.19
CA PRO A 182 5.25 -5.99 -27.05
C PRO A 182 6.16 -6.93 -26.25
N GLU A 183 7.38 -7.17 -26.74
CA GLU A 183 8.38 -7.94 -26.01
C GLU A 183 8.86 -7.11 -24.81
N ILE A 184 8.21 -7.31 -23.66
CA ILE A 184 8.53 -6.60 -22.43
C ILE A 184 9.54 -7.42 -21.64
N ALA A 185 10.67 -6.80 -21.30
CA ALA A 185 11.66 -7.40 -20.43
C ALA A 185 11.03 -7.66 -19.04
N LEU A 186 10.90 -8.94 -18.67
CA LEU A 186 10.33 -9.32 -17.38
C LEU A 186 11.42 -9.35 -16.31
N ALA A 187 11.18 -8.62 -15.21
CA ALA A 187 12.02 -8.73 -14.03
C ALA A 187 11.72 -10.04 -13.27
N ARG A 188 12.60 -11.04 -13.41
CA ARG A 188 12.50 -12.35 -12.76
C ARG A 188 13.82 -12.73 -12.10
N SER A 189 13.76 -13.45 -10.99
CA SER A 189 14.95 -14.01 -10.33
C SER A 189 15.58 -15.12 -11.18
N THR A 190 16.90 -15.12 -11.27
CA THR A 190 17.70 -16.16 -11.91
C THR A 190 17.80 -17.43 -11.05
N GLU A 191 18.09 -18.57 -11.67
CA GLU A 191 18.37 -19.82 -10.93
C GLU A 191 19.62 -19.71 -10.03
N GLN A 192 20.61 -18.93 -10.45
CA GLN A 192 21.81 -18.67 -9.64
C GLN A 192 21.47 -17.90 -8.36
N GLU A 193 20.59 -16.89 -8.42
CA GLU A 193 20.13 -16.16 -7.23
C GLU A 193 19.37 -17.07 -6.27
N LYS A 194 18.48 -17.93 -6.80
CA LYS A 194 17.76 -18.92 -5.98
C LYS A 194 18.75 -19.86 -5.27
N ARG A 195 19.73 -20.38 -6.02
CA ARG A 195 20.76 -21.26 -5.46
C ARG A 195 21.60 -20.55 -4.41
N SER A 196 22.05 -19.33 -4.69
CA SER A 196 22.78 -18.48 -3.76
C SER A 196 22.01 -18.26 -2.45
N GLN A 197 20.70 -18.00 -2.52
CA GLN A 197 19.86 -17.85 -1.32
C GLN A 197 19.76 -19.13 -0.49
N LEU A 198 19.67 -20.30 -1.14
CA LEU A 198 19.67 -21.59 -0.45
C LEU A 198 21.01 -21.87 0.24
N ASP A 199 22.12 -21.66 -0.47
CA ASP A 199 23.46 -21.91 0.07
C ASP A 199 23.74 -20.97 1.27
N ARG A 200 23.42 -19.67 1.14
CA ARG A 200 23.51 -18.69 2.25
C ARG A 200 22.65 -19.06 3.44
N LEU A 201 21.46 -19.61 3.22
CA LEU A 201 20.58 -20.06 4.29
C LEU A 201 21.18 -21.25 5.03
N HIS A 202 21.66 -22.27 4.32
CA HIS A 202 22.29 -23.45 4.93
C HIS A 202 23.57 -23.08 5.69
N ASP A 203 24.40 -22.18 5.15
CA ASP A 203 25.60 -21.68 5.80
C ASP A 203 25.27 -20.91 7.09
N PHE A 204 24.21 -20.08 7.05
CA PHE A 204 23.74 -19.35 8.23
C PHE A 204 23.23 -20.30 9.31
N GLN A 205 22.46 -21.32 8.94
CA GLN A 205 21.94 -22.31 9.88
C GLN A 205 23.05 -23.16 10.50
N SER A 206 23.99 -23.63 9.68
CA SER A 206 25.11 -24.47 10.14
C SER A 206 26.01 -23.71 11.11
N ARG A 207 26.31 -22.44 10.81
CA ARG A 207 27.18 -21.59 11.64
C ARG A 207 26.58 -21.27 13.01
N ASN A 208 25.26 -21.18 13.10
CA ASN A 208 24.55 -20.77 14.32
C ASN A 208 23.86 -21.96 15.02
N GLN A 209 24.18 -23.20 14.63
CA GLN A 209 23.48 -24.39 15.12
C GLN A 209 23.54 -24.53 16.65
N SER A 210 24.65 -24.13 17.28
CA SER A 210 24.84 -24.20 18.74
C SER A 210 23.88 -23.31 19.54
N ASP A 211 23.53 -22.15 18.99
CA ASP A 211 22.79 -21.11 19.71
C ASP A 211 21.33 -21.02 19.27
N CYS A 212 21.00 -21.61 18.11
CA CYS A 212 19.68 -21.54 17.51
C CYS A 212 18.59 -22.07 18.45
N ASP A 213 18.75 -23.28 19.00
CA ASP A 213 17.71 -23.90 19.84
C ASP A 213 17.47 -23.11 21.12
N GLN A 214 18.53 -22.58 21.74
CA GLN A 214 18.41 -21.74 22.92
C GLN A 214 17.68 -20.43 22.60
N ALA A 215 18.01 -19.78 21.48
CA ALA A 215 17.37 -18.55 21.06
C ALA A 215 15.87 -18.75 20.75
N LEU A 216 15.52 -19.84 20.04
CA LEU A 216 14.12 -20.19 19.77
C LEU A 216 13.35 -20.51 21.06
N GLN A 217 13.98 -21.21 22.01
CA GLN A 217 13.32 -21.53 23.28
C GLN A 217 13.02 -20.27 24.10
N ARG A 218 13.92 -19.28 24.12
CA ARG A 218 13.65 -17.99 24.77
C ARG A 218 12.49 -17.26 24.11
N LEU A 219 12.42 -17.29 22.78
CA LEU A 219 11.31 -16.70 22.04
C LEU A 219 9.97 -17.35 22.39
N LYS A 220 9.93 -18.69 22.48
CA LYS A 220 8.75 -19.44 22.95
C LYS A 220 8.35 -19.04 24.37
N GLN A 221 9.33 -18.99 25.27
CA GLN A 221 9.09 -18.65 26.67
C GLN A 221 8.55 -17.23 26.81
N ALA A 222 9.08 -16.27 26.06
CA ALA A 222 8.59 -14.90 26.06
C ALA A 222 7.12 -14.81 25.62
N VAL A 223 6.70 -15.61 24.62
CA VAL A 223 5.29 -15.68 24.22
C VAL A 223 4.44 -16.30 25.34
N VAL A 224 4.86 -17.45 25.88
CA VAL A 224 4.10 -18.17 26.93
C VAL A 224 3.97 -17.34 28.21
N ASN A 225 5.02 -16.59 28.57
CA ASN A 225 5.03 -15.72 29.75
C ASN A 225 4.39 -14.35 29.51
N ASN A 226 3.92 -14.08 28.29
CA ASN A 226 3.38 -12.78 27.91
C ASN A 226 4.38 -11.61 28.13
N GLU A 227 5.64 -11.87 27.80
CA GLU A 227 6.75 -10.91 27.85
C GLU A 227 6.90 -10.16 26.50
N ASN A 228 7.83 -9.21 26.45
CA ASN A 228 8.11 -8.48 25.22
C ASN A 228 8.85 -9.35 24.19
N VAL A 229 8.08 -9.96 23.29
CA VAL A 229 8.58 -10.82 22.20
C VAL A 229 9.56 -10.09 21.28
N PHE A 230 9.37 -8.79 21.03
CA PHE A 230 10.26 -8.05 20.14
C PHE A 230 11.66 -7.87 20.71
N ALA A 231 11.80 -7.75 22.03
CA ALA A 231 13.10 -7.72 22.69
C ALA A 231 13.88 -9.01 22.42
N GLU A 232 13.23 -10.16 22.53
CA GLU A 232 13.85 -11.46 22.21
C GLU A 232 14.11 -11.63 20.71
N LEU A 233 13.26 -11.08 19.83
CA LEU A 233 13.51 -11.10 18.39
C LEU A 233 14.84 -10.42 18.01
N MET A 234 15.22 -9.33 18.69
CA MET A 234 16.52 -8.65 18.44
C MET A 234 17.73 -9.55 18.71
N HIS A 235 17.56 -10.58 19.54
CA HIS A 235 18.54 -11.62 19.79
C HIS A 235 18.37 -12.80 18.81
N ALA A 236 17.15 -13.31 18.66
CA ALA A 236 16.86 -14.50 17.85
C ALA A 236 17.31 -14.35 16.39
N VAL A 237 17.10 -13.18 15.76
CA VAL A 237 17.46 -12.95 14.36
C VAL A 237 18.96 -13.06 14.06
N ARG A 238 19.82 -13.07 15.09
CA ARG A 238 21.26 -13.27 14.93
C ARG A 238 21.63 -14.73 14.68
N TYR A 239 20.79 -15.66 15.14
CA TYR A 239 21.07 -17.10 15.14
C TYR A 239 20.01 -17.93 14.40
N CYS A 240 18.81 -17.38 14.22
CA CYS A 240 17.65 -18.08 13.67
C CYS A 240 17.20 -17.42 12.37
N SER A 241 16.88 -18.24 11.37
CA SER A 241 16.32 -17.76 10.10
C SER A 241 14.86 -17.35 10.26
N LEU A 242 14.34 -16.61 9.28
CA LEU A 242 12.93 -16.18 9.26
C LEU A 242 11.97 -17.38 9.39
N GLY A 243 12.25 -18.48 8.70
CA GLY A 243 11.43 -19.69 8.75
C GLY A 243 11.46 -20.38 10.11
N GLN A 244 12.63 -20.47 10.75
CA GLN A 244 12.77 -21.04 12.09
C GLN A 244 11.99 -20.23 13.15
N ILE A 245 12.08 -18.90 13.07
CA ILE A 245 11.33 -17.98 13.95
C ILE A 245 9.82 -18.11 13.71
N THR A 246 9.38 -18.11 12.44
CA THR A 246 7.96 -18.16 12.08
C THR A 246 7.32 -19.47 12.53
N ASN A 247 7.97 -20.62 12.28
CA ASN A 247 7.48 -21.93 12.72
C ASN A 247 7.41 -22.00 14.25
N THR A 248 8.40 -21.42 14.94
CA THR A 248 8.37 -21.29 16.39
C THR A 248 7.14 -20.54 16.87
N PHE A 249 6.78 -19.42 16.24
CA PHE A 249 5.55 -18.71 16.55
C PHE A 249 4.27 -19.50 16.25
N PHE A 250 4.26 -20.33 15.21
CA PHE A 250 3.10 -21.18 14.93
C PHE A 250 2.84 -22.21 16.02
N GLU A 251 3.89 -22.71 16.67
CA GLU A 251 3.76 -23.68 17.77
C GLU A 251 3.13 -23.05 19.04
N VAL A 252 3.44 -21.78 19.33
CA VAL A 252 3.00 -21.11 20.58
C VAL A 252 1.86 -20.11 20.41
N GLY A 253 1.70 -19.53 19.22
CA GLY A 253 0.71 -18.49 18.92
C GLY A 253 -0.34 -18.89 17.88
N GLY A 254 -0.20 -20.09 17.29
CA GLY A 254 -1.09 -20.59 16.25
C GLY A 254 -0.86 -19.96 14.87
N GLN A 255 -1.65 -20.41 13.90
CA GLN A 255 -1.65 -19.90 12.53
C GLN A 255 -2.91 -19.08 12.25
N TYR A 256 -2.77 -18.05 11.42
CA TYR A 256 -3.93 -17.32 10.94
C TYR A 256 -4.89 -18.26 10.20
N ARG A 257 -6.14 -18.30 10.65
CA ARG A 257 -7.23 -19.02 9.97
C ARG A 257 -7.94 -18.06 9.03
N ARG A 258 -8.05 -18.43 7.75
CA ARG A 258 -8.91 -17.72 6.81
C ARG A 258 -10.36 -17.87 7.27
N THR A 259 -10.92 -16.83 7.87
CA THR A 259 -12.38 -16.67 7.97
C THR A 259 -12.92 -16.47 6.56
N MET A 260 -14.11 -16.98 6.24
CA MET A 260 -14.80 -16.68 4.97
C MET A 260 -15.46 -15.32 5.09
#